data_AF-A0A9P7TQH6-F1
#
_entry.id   AF-A0A9P7TQH6-F1
#
_cell.length_a   1.000
_cell.length_b   1.000
_cell.length_c   1.000
_cell.angle_alpha   90.00
_cell.angle_beta   90.00
_cell.angle_gamma   90.00
#
_symmetry.space_group_name_H-M   'P 1'
#
loop_
_entity.id
_entity.type
_entity.pdbx_description
1 polymer ?
#
loop_
_entity_poly.entity_id
_entity_poly.type
_entity_poly.pdbx_seq_one_letter_code
_entity_poly.pdbx_strand_id
1 'polypeptide(L)'
;MIVQDFAKRLRGYVPLVSATTAPAGTAHSNGRWSRAFIVMSISNMVLFLMTASMMTSLGIRSQKRMLNAELRAISSYTPIYDMIDLEPSIRKINGTVMPAGKLSIARQFPNPAADAIWMEDIELIRPIPVTREQIVKMGKDPDTVAKLEDDDWGLGDDAYVAALDVFHNLHCLNVSIQAHCINFEKLTEWHKEASVDLNKYLRVMKKPPGVKERPTEVWHPEEWFERQN
;
A
#
# COMPACT_ATOMS: atom_id res chain seq x y z
N MET A 1 4.45 45.77 18.09
CA MET A 1 3.45 46.85 18.35
C MET A 1 2.06 46.23 18.30
N ILE A 2 1.06 46.77 19.02
CA ILE A 2 -0.31 46.22 19.16
C ILE A 2 -0.43 44.97 20.08
N VAL A 3 -0.19 45.13 21.39
CA VAL A 3 -0.86 44.36 22.48
C VAL A 3 -0.89 45.21 23.78
N GLN A 4 -1.63 46.33 23.84
CA GLN A 4 -1.80 47.06 25.12
C GLN A 4 -3.11 47.89 25.29
N ASP A 5 -4.05 47.93 24.34
CA ASP A 5 -5.09 48.97 24.33
C ASP A 5 -6.54 48.48 24.50
N PHE A 6 -6.81 47.72 25.57
CA PHE A 6 -8.18 47.40 26.02
C PHE A 6 -8.44 47.66 27.52
N ALA A 7 -7.41 48.02 28.30
CA ALA A 7 -7.49 48.08 29.77
C ALA A 7 -7.91 49.46 30.36
N LYS A 8 -8.27 50.45 29.54
CA LYS A 8 -8.47 51.86 29.97
C LYS A 8 -9.90 52.41 29.92
N ARG A 9 -10.93 51.57 29.76
CA ARG A 9 -12.33 52.05 29.56
C ARG A 9 -13.34 51.75 30.69
N LEU A 10 -12.88 51.36 31.88
CA LEU A 10 -13.76 50.99 33.02
C LEU A 10 -13.33 51.61 34.37
N ARG A 11 -13.14 52.93 34.42
CA ARG A 11 -13.05 53.70 35.67
C ARG A 11 -13.80 55.02 35.53
N GLY A 12 -14.87 55.19 36.31
CA GLY A 12 -15.59 56.47 36.37
C GLY A 12 -17.12 56.39 36.38
N TYR A 13 -17.73 55.63 37.31
CA TYR A 13 -19.06 55.97 37.79
C TYR A 13 -19.21 55.57 39.26
N VAL A 14 -19.34 56.57 40.14
CA VAL A 14 -19.65 56.39 41.56
C VAL A 14 -21.06 56.93 41.76
N PRO A 15 -22.09 56.07 41.92
CA PRO A 15 -23.40 56.53 42.31
C PRO A 15 -23.40 56.88 43.80
N LEU A 16 -23.88 58.09 44.13
CA LEU A 16 -24.09 58.51 45.51
C LEU A 16 -25.15 57.62 46.18
N VAL A 17 -24.81 57.13 47.38
CA VAL A 17 -25.72 56.35 48.22
C VAL A 17 -26.84 57.23 48.76
N SER A 18 -28.08 56.79 48.63
CA SER A 18 -29.20 57.31 49.41
C SER A 18 -30.01 56.14 49.97
N ALA A 19 -29.95 55.95 51.29
CA ALA A 19 -30.89 55.15 52.07
C ALA A 19 -32.10 56.05 52.41
N THR A 20 -33.35 55.63 52.65
CA THR A 20 -33.99 54.31 52.91
C THR A 20 -35.52 54.50 52.63
N THR A 21 -36.46 53.55 52.53
CA THR A 21 -36.58 52.10 52.84
C THR A 21 -37.46 51.40 51.79
N ALA A 22 -37.42 50.06 51.73
CA ALA A 22 -38.52 49.21 51.26
C ALA A 22 -38.49 47.87 52.03
N PRO A 23 -39.64 47.26 52.38
CA PRO A 23 -39.69 46.15 53.34
C PRO A 23 -39.25 44.81 52.74
N ALA A 24 -38.83 43.91 53.62
CA ALA A 24 -38.40 42.56 53.27
C ALA A 24 -39.56 41.73 52.66
N GLY A 25 -39.43 41.39 51.37
CA GLY A 25 -40.25 40.40 50.69
C GLY A 25 -39.43 39.15 50.37
N THR A 26 -39.77 38.03 51.00
CA THR A 26 -39.12 36.73 50.80
C THR A 26 -39.49 36.11 49.45
N ALA A 27 -38.49 35.82 48.61
CA ALA A 27 -38.66 34.95 47.44
C ALA A 27 -37.35 34.26 47.06
N HIS A 28 -37.04 33.13 47.73
CA HIS A 28 -36.04 32.19 47.21
C HIS A 28 -36.65 31.46 46.01
N SER A 29 -36.58 32.06 44.82
CA SER A 29 -37.11 31.43 43.60
C SER A 29 -36.19 30.29 43.18
N ASN A 30 -36.47 29.08 43.67
CA ASN A 30 -35.88 27.86 43.13
C ASN A 30 -36.15 27.84 41.62
N GLY A 31 -35.09 28.03 40.83
CA GLY A 31 -35.17 28.16 39.40
C GLY A 31 -35.75 26.89 38.77
N ARG A 32 -37.06 26.90 38.51
CA ARG A 32 -37.71 25.94 37.61
C ARG A 32 -37.16 26.21 36.22
N TRP A 33 -36.03 25.56 35.90
CA TRP A 33 -35.52 25.45 34.54
C TRP A 33 -36.71 25.08 33.66
N SER A 34 -37.02 25.93 32.68
CA SER A 34 -38.20 25.70 31.86
C SER A 34 -38.08 24.32 31.21
N ARG A 35 -39.21 23.61 31.06
CA ARG A 35 -39.19 22.27 30.45
C ARG A 35 -38.53 22.31 29.05
N ALA A 36 -38.62 23.46 28.37
CA ALA A 36 -37.91 23.75 27.12
C ALA A 36 -36.38 23.78 27.26
N PHE A 37 -35.79 24.35 28.32
CA PHE A 37 -34.34 24.27 28.54
C PHE A 37 -33.88 22.83 28.75
N ILE A 38 -34.61 22.04 29.55
CA ILE A 38 -34.27 20.63 29.78
C ILE A 38 -34.35 19.82 28.47
N VAL A 39 -35.43 20.00 27.70
CA VAL A 39 -35.58 19.36 26.38
C VAL A 39 -34.47 19.80 25.41
N MET A 40 -34.13 21.09 25.37
CA MET A 40 -33.05 21.61 24.52
C MET A 40 -31.68 21.02 24.91
N SER A 41 -31.37 20.92 26.20
CA SER A 41 -30.14 20.27 26.69
C SER A 41 -30.08 18.78 26.32
N ILE A 42 -31.19 18.06 26.45
CA ILE A 42 -31.27 16.64 26.03
C ILE A 42 -31.08 16.50 24.52
N SER A 43 -31.76 17.31 23.71
CA SER A 43 -31.59 17.31 22.25
C SER A 43 -30.16 17.60 21.82
N ASN A 44 -29.51 18.61 22.44
CA ASN A 44 -28.10 18.92 22.17
C ASN A 44 -27.16 17.78 22.59
N MET A 45 -27.44 17.10 23.70
CA MET A 45 -26.67 15.93 24.14
C MET A 45 -26.83 14.75 23.17
N VAL A 46 -28.04 14.48 22.68
CA VAL A 46 -28.30 13.44 21.67
C VAL A 46 -27.58 13.77 20.35
N LEU A 47 -27.68 15.01 19.86
CA LEU A 47 -26.97 15.46 18.66
C LEU A 47 -25.45 15.34 18.80
N PHE A 48 -24.90 15.72 19.96
CA PHE A 48 -23.48 15.57 20.27
C PHE A 48 -23.04 14.11 20.27
N LEU A 49 -23.80 13.21 20.92
CA LEU A 49 -23.50 11.78 20.94
C LEU A 49 -23.61 11.14 19.55
N MET A 50 -24.60 11.53 18.73
CA MET A 50 -24.68 11.09 17.33
C MET A 50 -23.48 11.56 16.50
N THR A 51 -23.08 12.83 16.64
CA THR A 51 -21.92 13.39 15.92
C THR A 51 -20.61 12.72 16.36
N ALA A 52 -20.43 12.50 17.66
CA ALA A 52 -19.28 11.77 18.21
C ALA A 52 -19.24 10.31 17.76
N SER A 53 -20.39 9.62 17.71
CA SER A 53 -20.51 8.25 17.18
C SER A 53 -20.19 8.19 15.69
N MET A 54 -20.67 9.15 14.90
CA MET A 54 -20.34 9.23 13.48
C MET A 54 -18.85 9.49 13.26
N MET A 55 -18.25 10.45 13.97
CA MET A 55 -16.84 10.80 13.85
C MET A 55 -15.91 9.66 14.31
N THR A 56 -16.26 8.94 15.39
CA THR A 56 -15.52 7.74 15.81
C THR A 56 -15.67 6.59 14.81
N SER A 57 -16.86 6.35 14.25
CA SER A 57 -17.07 5.30 13.24
C SER A 57 -16.28 5.56 11.95
N LEU A 58 -16.22 6.82 11.48
CA LEU A 58 -15.42 7.24 10.34
C LEU A 58 -13.92 7.18 10.65
N GLY A 59 -13.51 7.58 11.86
CA GLY A 59 -12.15 7.44 12.35
C GLY A 59 -11.67 5.99 12.38
N ILE A 60 -12.46 5.08 12.98
CA ILE A 60 -12.17 3.64 13.02
C ILE A 60 -12.10 3.06 11.60
N ARG A 61 -12.99 3.48 10.69
CA ARG A 61 -12.96 3.05 9.28
C ARG A 61 -11.71 3.57 8.54
N SER A 62 -11.26 4.79 8.84
CA SER A 62 -10.02 5.37 8.31
C SER A 62 -8.77 4.67 8.87
N GLN A 63 -8.79 4.24 10.13
CA GLN A 63 -7.69 3.48 10.76
C GLN A 63 -7.59 2.04 10.23
N LYS A 64 -8.69 1.44 9.77
CA LYS A 64 -8.67 0.18 8.98
C LYS A 64 -8.21 0.40 7.53
N ARG A 65 -7.11 1.15 7.34
CA ARG A 65 -6.49 1.31 6.02
C ARG A 65 -5.86 -0.02 5.63
N MET A 66 -6.41 -0.69 4.61
CA MET A 66 -5.87 -1.94 4.11
C MET A 66 -4.43 -1.74 3.63
N LEU A 67 -3.59 -2.77 3.81
CA LEU A 67 -2.22 -2.75 3.31
C LEU A 67 -2.23 -2.46 1.81
N ASN A 68 -1.38 -1.54 1.36
CA ASN A 68 -1.30 -1.10 -0.04
C ASN A 68 -2.62 -0.53 -0.63
N ALA A 69 -3.52 0.06 0.17
CA ALA A 69 -4.84 0.54 -0.27
C ALA A 69 -4.83 1.37 -1.58
N GLU A 70 -3.88 2.30 -1.72
CA GLU A 70 -3.76 3.13 -2.94
C GLU A 70 -3.37 2.31 -4.17
N LEU A 71 -2.47 1.33 -4.01
CA LEU A 71 -2.04 0.44 -5.09
C LEU A 71 -3.18 -0.50 -5.50
N ARG A 72 -3.99 -0.97 -4.55
CA ARG A 72 -5.20 -1.76 -4.83
C ARG A 72 -6.27 -0.99 -5.58
N ALA A 73 -6.34 0.33 -5.42
CA ALA A 73 -7.32 1.17 -6.13
C ALA A 73 -7.02 1.33 -7.63
N ILE A 74 -5.77 1.08 -8.04
CA ILE A 74 -5.28 1.25 -9.42
C ILE A 74 -4.83 -0.06 -10.10
N SER A 75 -4.96 -1.20 -9.41
CA SER A 75 -4.44 -2.50 -9.85
C SER A 75 -5.53 -3.58 -9.80
N SER A 76 -5.33 -4.66 -10.55
CA SER A 76 -6.12 -5.89 -10.36
C SER A 76 -5.85 -6.50 -8.99
N TYR A 77 -6.68 -7.46 -8.57
CA TYR A 77 -6.41 -8.20 -7.33
C TYR A 77 -5.09 -8.97 -7.44
N THR A 78 -4.17 -8.69 -6.53
CA THR A 78 -2.87 -9.36 -6.44
C THR A 78 -2.61 -9.77 -4.98
N PRO A 79 -2.34 -11.05 -4.68
CA PRO A 79 -2.10 -11.53 -3.32
C PRO A 79 -0.95 -10.82 -2.59
N ILE A 80 0.07 -10.37 -3.33
CA ILE A 80 1.24 -9.66 -2.77
C ILE A 80 0.86 -8.44 -1.91
N TYR A 81 -0.25 -7.77 -2.23
CA TYR A 81 -0.70 -6.60 -1.47
C TYR A 81 -1.15 -6.94 -0.05
N ASP A 82 -1.43 -8.22 0.24
CA ASP A 82 -1.71 -8.76 1.58
C ASP A 82 -0.43 -9.29 2.28
N MET A 83 0.68 -9.48 1.53
CA MET A 83 1.91 -10.15 2.00
C MET A 83 3.04 -9.19 2.38
N ILE A 84 3.20 -8.06 1.69
CA ILE A 84 4.27 -7.08 1.92
C ILE A 84 3.73 -5.65 1.83
N ASP A 85 4.17 -4.76 2.73
CA ASP A 85 3.95 -3.32 2.56
C ASP A 85 4.95 -2.77 1.53
N LEU A 86 4.45 -2.29 0.39
CA LEU A 86 5.28 -1.72 -0.66
C LEU A 86 5.64 -0.25 -0.39
N GLU A 87 5.12 0.35 0.69
CA GLU A 87 5.41 1.72 1.14
C GLU A 87 5.45 2.77 0.01
N PRO A 88 4.36 2.89 -0.80
CA PRO A 88 4.32 3.77 -1.94
C PRO A 88 4.56 5.23 -1.52
N SER A 89 5.63 5.84 -2.06
CA SER A 89 6.05 7.20 -1.70
C SER A 89 6.23 8.08 -2.93
N ILE A 90 5.84 9.35 -2.80
CA ILE A 90 6.06 10.34 -3.86
C ILE A 90 7.56 10.67 -3.91
N ARG A 91 8.23 10.26 -4.99
CA ARG A 91 9.67 10.50 -5.22
C ARG A 91 9.88 11.18 -6.56
N LYS A 92 10.81 12.14 -6.60
CA LYS A 92 11.28 12.73 -7.86
C LYS A 92 12.39 11.84 -8.43
N ILE A 93 12.07 11.06 -9.46
CA ILE A 93 13.02 10.17 -10.13
C ILE A 93 14.02 10.99 -10.95
N ASN A 94 15.30 10.61 -10.91
CA ASN A 94 16.33 11.21 -11.75
C ASN A 94 16.34 10.54 -13.14
N GLY A 95 15.54 11.10 -14.05
CA GLY A 95 15.40 10.65 -15.45
C GLY A 95 16.54 11.06 -16.40
N THR A 96 17.69 11.53 -15.92
CA THR A 96 18.85 11.79 -16.81
C THR A 96 19.27 10.49 -17.49
N VAL A 97 19.20 10.46 -18.83
CA VAL A 97 19.47 9.27 -19.67
C VAL A 97 20.95 8.89 -19.65
N MET A 98 21.85 9.87 -19.74
CA MET A 98 23.31 9.69 -19.70
C MET A 98 23.89 10.33 -18.43
N PRO A 99 23.76 9.69 -17.26
CA PRO A 99 24.21 10.25 -15.99
C PRO A 99 25.73 10.20 -15.85
N ALA A 100 26.33 11.31 -15.42
CA ALA A 100 27.76 11.38 -15.07
C ALA A 100 27.94 11.21 -13.55
N GLY A 101 28.95 10.43 -13.13
CA GLY A 101 29.33 10.24 -11.71
C GLY A 101 29.04 8.84 -11.17
N LYS A 102 28.89 8.72 -9.84
CA LYS A 102 28.62 7.43 -9.17
C LYS A 102 27.17 6.99 -9.38
N LEU A 103 26.98 6.02 -10.26
CA LEU A 103 25.68 5.43 -10.56
C LEU A 103 25.31 4.38 -9.51
N SER A 104 24.02 4.21 -9.21
CA SER A 104 23.51 3.06 -8.45
C SER A 104 23.86 1.77 -9.19
N ILE A 105 23.93 0.62 -8.51
CA ILE A 105 24.46 -0.61 -9.11
C ILE A 105 23.66 -1.07 -10.35
N ALA A 106 22.33 -1.05 -10.26
CA ALA A 106 21.40 -1.27 -11.38
C ALA A 106 21.46 -0.19 -12.49
N ARG A 107 22.31 0.84 -12.34
CA ARG A 107 22.56 1.90 -13.34
C ARG A 107 23.97 1.92 -13.92
N GLN A 108 24.86 1.02 -13.50
CA GLN A 108 26.21 0.96 -14.04
C GLN A 108 26.21 0.23 -15.40
N PHE A 109 27.29 0.39 -16.17
CA PHE A 109 27.58 -0.53 -17.26
C PHE A 109 27.87 -1.94 -16.68
N PRO A 110 27.72 -3.01 -17.49
CA PRO A 110 28.01 -4.38 -17.07
C PRO A 110 29.37 -4.47 -16.36
N ASN A 111 29.35 -5.03 -15.17
CA ASN A 111 30.51 -5.18 -14.30
C ASN A 111 30.23 -6.23 -13.22
N PRO A 112 31.26 -6.90 -12.67
CA PRO A 112 31.05 -8.07 -11.82
C PRO A 112 30.11 -7.88 -10.62
N ALA A 113 30.03 -6.67 -10.05
CA ALA A 113 29.13 -6.39 -8.93
C ALA A 113 27.68 -6.08 -9.37
N ALA A 114 27.48 -5.52 -10.55
CA ALA A 114 26.15 -5.35 -11.14
C ALA A 114 25.62 -6.67 -11.68
N ASP A 115 26.45 -7.38 -12.44
CA ASP A 115 26.10 -8.64 -13.10
C ASP A 115 25.69 -9.70 -12.05
N ALA A 116 26.39 -9.76 -10.90
CA ALA A 116 26.01 -10.62 -9.78
C ALA A 116 24.59 -10.33 -9.26
N ILE A 117 24.24 -9.06 -9.02
CA ILE A 117 22.89 -8.69 -8.55
C ILE A 117 21.84 -8.96 -9.64
N TRP A 118 22.14 -8.70 -10.91
CA TRP A 118 21.22 -9.03 -11.99
C TRP A 118 20.93 -10.54 -12.05
N MET A 119 21.98 -11.37 -12.08
CA MET A 119 21.85 -12.83 -12.18
C MET A 119 21.25 -13.50 -10.94
N GLU A 120 21.50 -12.98 -9.73
CA GLU A 120 21.00 -13.59 -8.49
C GLU A 120 19.62 -13.05 -8.07
N ASP A 121 19.30 -11.80 -8.36
CA ASP A 121 18.16 -11.10 -7.74
C ASP A 121 17.09 -10.62 -8.73
N ILE A 122 17.48 -10.27 -9.97
CA ILE A 122 16.59 -9.54 -10.90
C ILE A 122 16.13 -10.42 -12.07
N GLU A 123 17.00 -11.25 -12.63
CA GLU A 123 16.67 -12.12 -13.77
C GLU A 123 15.88 -13.38 -13.35
N LEU A 124 15.94 -13.76 -12.07
CA LEU A 124 15.31 -14.99 -11.59
C LEU A 124 13.82 -14.77 -11.30
N ILE A 125 12.98 -15.32 -12.17
CA ILE A 125 11.52 -15.42 -11.95
C ILE A 125 11.26 -16.51 -10.89
N ARG A 126 11.40 -16.14 -9.61
CA ARG A 126 11.19 -17.07 -8.49
C ARG A 126 9.68 -17.32 -8.27
N PRO A 127 9.22 -18.59 -8.22
CA PRO A 127 7.82 -18.90 -7.97
C PRO A 127 7.44 -18.72 -6.49
N ILE A 128 6.22 -18.27 -6.24
CA ILE A 128 5.65 -17.95 -4.93
C ILE A 128 4.42 -18.85 -4.71
N PRO A 129 4.24 -19.49 -3.54
CA PRO A 129 3.06 -20.29 -3.25
C PRO A 129 1.85 -19.38 -2.99
N VAL A 130 0.70 -19.72 -3.59
CA VAL A 130 -0.59 -19.04 -3.39
C VAL A 130 -1.73 -20.05 -3.20
N THR A 131 -2.81 -19.65 -2.53
CA THR A 131 -3.97 -20.53 -2.24
C THR A 131 -5.00 -20.56 -3.36
N ARG A 132 -5.91 -21.56 -3.34
CA ARG A 132 -7.03 -21.67 -4.29
C ARG A 132 -7.91 -20.42 -4.28
N GLU A 133 -8.19 -19.82 -3.11
CA GLU A 133 -8.99 -18.60 -3.04
C GLU A 133 -8.26 -17.42 -3.68
N GLN A 134 -6.93 -17.38 -3.59
CA GLN A 134 -6.12 -16.35 -4.24
C GLN A 134 -6.15 -16.52 -5.76
N ILE A 135 -6.04 -17.75 -6.27
CA ILE A 135 -6.21 -18.08 -7.71
C ILE A 135 -7.60 -17.65 -8.22
N VAL A 136 -8.67 -18.02 -7.51
CA VAL A 136 -10.05 -17.65 -7.88
C VAL A 136 -10.26 -16.14 -7.86
N LYS A 137 -9.73 -15.43 -6.85
CA LYS A 137 -9.82 -13.96 -6.77
C LYS A 137 -9.03 -13.25 -7.88
N MET A 138 -7.97 -13.87 -8.41
CA MET A 138 -7.26 -13.40 -9.62
C MET A 138 -8.02 -13.69 -10.93
N GLY A 139 -9.22 -14.27 -10.87
CA GLY A 139 -10.03 -14.58 -12.04
C GLY A 139 -9.45 -15.73 -12.89
N LYS A 140 -8.72 -16.65 -12.26
CA LYS A 140 -8.15 -17.84 -12.89
C LYS A 140 -8.90 -19.09 -12.44
N ASP A 141 -8.92 -20.10 -13.30
CA ASP A 141 -9.49 -21.41 -12.99
C ASP A 141 -8.43 -22.26 -12.27
N PRO A 142 -8.62 -22.61 -10.98
CA PRO A 142 -7.66 -23.42 -10.23
C PRO A 142 -7.34 -24.77 -10.87
N ASP A 143 -8.25 -25.33 -11.65
CA ASP A 143 -8.07 -26.66 -12.25
C ASP A 143 -7.18 -26.59 -13.51
N THR A 144 -6.77 -25.37 -13.92
CA THR A 144 -5.85 -25.10 -15.05
C THR A 144 -4.48 -24.54 -14.62
N VAL A 145 -4.30 -24.20 -13.35
CA VAL A 145 -3.08 -23.60 -12.81
C VAL A 145 -2.15 -24.67 -12.25
N ALA A 146 -0.84 -24.52 -12.45
CA ALA A 146 0.15 -25.43 -11.89
C ALA A 146 0.09 -25.46 -10.35
N LYS A 147 -0.03 -26.67 -9.79
CA LYS A 147 0.06 -26.92 -8.35
C LYS A 147 1.49 -27.12 -7.88
N LEU A 148 1.69 -26.89 -6.58
CA LEU A 148 2.85 -27.34 -5.81
C LEU A 148 2.39 -28.57 -5.01
N GLU A 149 2.60 -29.77 -5.56
CA GLU A 149 2.12 -31.01 -4.94
C GLU A 149 2.70 -31.22 -3.52
N ASP A 150 1.87 -31.67 -2.58
CA ASP A 150 2.27 -31.75 -1.17
C ASP A 150 3.39 -32.77 -0.93
N ASP A 151 3.36 -33.91 -1.62
CA ASP A 151 4.41 -34.95 -1.59
C ASP A 151 5.81 -34.39 -1.88
N ASP A 152 5.90 -33.40 -2.79
CA ASP A 152 7.14 -32.70 -3.11
C ASP A 152 7.39 -31.54 -2.14
N TRP A 153 6.38 -30.73 -1.83
CA TRP A 153 6.58 -29.39 -1.23
C TRP A 153 6.30 -29.27 0.27
N GLY A 154 5.41 -30.09 0.84
CA GLY A 154 5.01 -30.00 2.26
C GLY A 154 4.22 -28.74 2.61
N LEU A 155 3.44 -28.22 1.64
CA LEU A 155 2.66 -26.97 1.75
C LEU A 155 1.13 -27.22 1.84
N GLY A 156 0.70 -28.48 1.80
CA GLY A 156 -0.69 -28.92 1.71
C GLY A 156 -1.26 -28.88 0.29
N ASP A 157 -2.42 -29.51 0.11
CA ASP A 157 -3.16 -29.61 -1.17
C ASP A 157 -3.56 -28.24 -1.77
N ASP A 158 -3.46 -27.16 -1.00
CA ASP A 158 -3.89 -25.80 -1.33
C ASP A 158 -2.72 -24.88 -1.72
N ALA A 159 -1.67 -25.46 -2.32
CA ALA A 159 -0.51 -24.72 -2.81
C ALA A 159 -0.48 -24.69 -4.34
N TYR A 160 -0.50 -23.48 -4.91
CA TYR A 160 -0.44 -23.20 -6.34
C TYR A 160 0.76 -22.32 -6.69
N VAL A 161 1.26 -22.44 -7.92
CA VAL A 161 2.36 -21.64 -8.43
C VAL A 161 1.86 -20.27 -8.90
N ALA A 162 2.38 -19.19 -8.29
CA ALA A 162 2.33 -17.85 -8.86
C ALA A 162 3.74 -17.33 -9.15
N ALA A 163 3.84 -16.34 -10.03
CA ALA A 163 5.07 -15.60 -10.31
C ALA A 163 4.77 -14.10 -10.43
N LEU A 164 5.75 -13.27 -10.09
CA LEU A 164 5.63 -11.82 -10.23
C LEU A 164 6.07 -11.36 -11.61
N ASP A 165 5.11 -10.83 -12.38
CA ASP A 165 5.37 -10.35 -13.75
C ASP A 165 6.38 -9.20 -13.81
N VAL A 166 6.60 -8.44 -12.73
CA VAL A 166 7.65 -7.40 -12.72
C VAL A 166 9.05 -7.98 -12.97
N PHE A 167 9.36 -9.19 -12.49
CA PHE A 167 10.65 -9.84 -12.74
C PHE A 167 10.76 -10.39 -14.17
N HIS A 168 9.65 -10.85 -14.75
CA HIS A 168 9.59 -11.20 -16.17
C HIS A 168 9.83 -9.97 -17.06
N ASN A 169 9.17 -8.84 -16.77
CA ASN A 169 9.42 -7.58 -17.47
C ASN A 169 10.88 -7.11 -17.30
N LEU A 170 11.46 -7.20 -16.11
CA LEU A 170 12.86 -6.80 -15.85
C LEU A 170 13.88 -7.69 -16.57
N HIS A 171 13.65 -9.01 -16.61
CA HIS A 171 14.48 -9.95 -17.38
C HIS A 171 14.50 -9.57 -18.88
N CYS A 172 13.34 -9.31 -19.49
CA CYS A 172 13.27 -8.88 -20.88
C CYS A 172 13.81 -7.44 -21.11
N LEU A 173 13.73 -6.57 -20.11
CA LEU A 173 14.20 -5.18 -20.17
C LEU A 173 15.73 -5.03 -19.99
N ASN A 174 16.44 -6.12 -19.65
CA ASN A 174 17.91 -6.15 -19.57
C ASN A 174 18.59 -5.62 -20.86
N VAL A 175 17.87 -5.67 -22.00
CA VAL A 175 18.33 -5.16 -23.30
C VAL A 175 18.31 -3.62 -23.41
N SER A 176 17.64 -2.84 -22.55
CA SER A 176 17.54 -1.39 -22.79
C SER A 176 17.36 -0.37 -21.64
N ILE A 177 16.65 -0.62 -20.53
CA ILE A 177 16.38 0.46 -19.54
C ILE A 177 16.51 0.06 -18.08
N GLN A 178 17.31 0.86 -17.37
CA GLN A 178 17.54 0.84 -15.92
C GLN A 178 16.29 1.37 -15.16
N ALA A 179 15.26 0.55 -15.02
CA ALA A 179 14.01 0.96 -14.39
C ALA A 179 14.13 1.10 -12.85
N HIS A 180 13.85 2.30 -12.33
CA HIS A 180 13.73 2.52 -10.89
C HIS A 180 12.35 2.07 -10.39
N CYS A 181 12.24 0.85 -9.90
CA CYS A 181 11.10 0.46 -9.07
C CYS A 181 11.22 1.10 -7.67
N ILE A 182 10.11 1.63 -7.15
CA ILE A 182 10.06 2.19 -5.79
C ILE A 182 10.21 1.03 -4.80
N ASN A 183 11.12 1.18 -3.82
CA ASN A 183 11.42 0.16 -2.80
C ASN A 183 11.81 -1.21 -3.37
N PHE A 184 12.52 -1.22 -4.51
CA PHE A 184 12.92 -2.44 -5.21
C PHE A 184 13.74 -3.41 -4.33
N GLU A 185 14.68 -2.90 -3.53
CA GLU A 185 15.51 -3.71 -2.61
C GLU A 185 14.63 -4.52 -1.63
N LYS A 186 13.65 -3.88 -1.01
CA LYS A 186 12.68 -4.55 -0.12
C LYS A 186 11.84 -5.60 -0.86
N LEU A 187 11.50 -5.35 -2.12
CA LEU A 187 10.76 -6.29 -2.95
C LEU A 187 11.63 -7.49 -3.36
N THR A 188 12.91 -7.30 -3.71
CA THR A 188 13.83 -8.39 -4.05
C THR A 188 14.19 -9.25 -2.85
N GLU A 189 14.39 -8.64 -1.67
CA GLU A 189 14.58 -9.36 -0.40
C GLU A 189 13.37 -10.24 -0.07
N TRP A 190 12.18 -9.65 -0.01
CA TRP A 190 10.95 -10.40 0.23
C TRP A 190 10.67 -11.46 -0.85
N HIS A 191 11.01 -11.19 -2.12
CA HIS A 191 10.80 -12.16 -3.20
C HIS A 191 11.70 -13.38 -3.06
N LYS A 192 12.93 -13.24 -2.55
CA LYS A 192 13.77 -14.38 -2.16
C LYS A 192 13.12 -15.17 -1.03
N GLU A 193 12.69 -14.49 0.04
CA GLU A 193 12.14 -15.11 1.25
C GLU A 193 10.78 -15.81 1.03
N ALA A 194 9.89 -15.20 0.24
CA ALA A 194 8.57 -15.73 -0.06
C ALA A 194 8.57 -16.77 -1.20
N SER A 195 9.67 -16.90 -1.93
CA SER A 195 9.78 -17.88 -3.02
C SER A 195 10.04 -19.30 -2.52
N VAL A 196 9.57 -20.28 -3.28
CA VAL A 196 9.93 -21.69 -3.08
C VAL A 196 11.39 -21.93 -3.50
N ASP A 197 12.04 -22.94 -2.92
CA ASP A 197 13.43 -23.31 -3.27
C ASP A 197 13.56 -23.54 -4.79
N LEU A 198 14.31 -22.67 -5.47
CA LEU A 198 14.44 -22.67 -6.92
C LEU A 198 15.18 -23.91 -7.45
N ASN A 199 16.17 -24.42 -6.70
CA ASN A 199 16.90 -25.63 -7.07
C ASN A 199 16.03 -26.88 -6.94
N LYS A 200 15.11 -26.91 -5.97
CA LYS A 200 14.06 -27.92 -5.85
C LYS A 200 13.03 -27.75 -6.97
N TYR A 201 12.59 -26.53 -7.25
CA TYR A 201 11.63 -26.23 -8.32
C TYR A 201 12.09 -26.75 -9.68
N LEU A 202 13.33 -26.44 -10.07
CA LEU A 202 13.93 -26.91 -11.33
C LEU A 202 14.11 -28.44 -11.40
N ARG A 203 14.15 -29.14 -10.26
CA ARG A 203 14.25 -30.62 -10.20
C ARG A 203 12.90 -31.32 -10.24
N VAL A 204 11.88 -30.72 -9.61
CA VAL A 204 10.53 -31.25 -9.43
C VAL A 204 9.62 -30.90 -10.61
N MET A 205 9.59 -29.63 -11.01
CA MET A 205 8.73 -29.11 -12.09
C MET A 205 9.30 -29.43 -13.48
N LYS A 206 9.51 -30.72 -13.71
CA LYS A 206 9.87 -31.27 -15.01
C LYS A 206 8.63 -31.37 -15.87
N LYS A 207 8.78 -30.91 -17.11
CA LYS A 207 7.83 -31.09 -18.19
C LYS A 207 7.33 -32.55 -18.28
N PRO A 208 6.01 -32.80 -18.31
CA PRO A 208 5.47 -34.16 -18.31
C PRO A 208 5.92 -34.97 -19.55
N PRO A 209 6.16 -36.28 -19.39
CA PRO A 209 6.52 -37.14 -20.52
C PRO A 209 5.44 -37.14 -21.60
N GLY A 210 5.85 -37.00 -22.86
CA GLY A 210 4.94 -36.93 -24.02
C GLY A 210 4.50 -35.51 -24.41
N VAL A 211 4.64 -34.52 -23.53
CA VAL A 211 4.46 -33.10 -23.92
C VAL A 211 5.64 -32.71 -24.82
N LYS A 212 5.35 -32.17 -26.01
CA LYS A 212 6.34 -31.50 -26.84
C LYS A 212 6.20 -30.00 -26.61
N GLU A 213 7.33 -29.34 -26.36
CA GLU A 213 7.35 -27.88 -26.49
C GLU A 213 7.40 -27.65 -27.98
N ARG A 214 6.64 -26.66 -28.46
CA ARG A 214 6.99 -26.08 -29.75
C ARG A 214 8.36 -25.43 -29.55
N PRO A 215 9.34 -25.64 -30.43
CA PRO A 215 10.55 -24.84 -30.37
C PRO A 215 10.10 -23.37 -30.37
N THR A 216 10.61 -22.58 -29.43
CA THR A 216 10.57 -21.12 -29.54
C THR A 216 11.10 -20.76 -30.92
N GLU A 217 10.46 -19.82 -31.62
CA GLU A 217 11.04 -19.31 -32.86
C GLU A 217 12.43 -18.78 -32.53
N VAL A 218 13.46 -19.48 -33.01
CA VAL A 218 14.85 -19.08 -32.82
C VAL A 218 15.02 -17.87 -33.70
N TRP A 219 15.03 -16.70 -33.07
CA TRP A 219 15.24 -15.46 -33.77
C TRP A 219 16.68 -15.42 -34.28
N HIS A 220 16.84 -15.66 -35.58
CA HIS A 220 18.10 -15.54 -36.30
C HIS A 220 18.26 -14.08 -36.78
N PRO A 221 19.13 -13.26 -36.16
CA PRO A 221 19.31 -11.86 -36.57
C PRO A 221 19.67 -11.74 -38.05
N GLU A 222 20.54 -12.63 -38.54
CA GLU A 222 20.93 -12.77 -39.94
C GLU A 222 19.73 -12.84 -40.91
N GLU A 223 18.71 -13.66 -40.62
CA GLU A 223 17.54 -13.85 -41.50
C GLU A 223 16.64 -12.61 -41.63
N TRP A 224 16.75 -11.65 -40.71
CA TRP A 224 15.98 -10.40 -40.77
C TRP A 224 16.65 -9.37 -41.68
N PHE A 225 17.99 -9.29 -41.62
CA PHE A 225 18.78 -8.39 -42.48
C PHE A 225 18.84 -8.89 -43.93
N GLU A 226 18.92 -10.20 -44.16
CA GLU A 226 18.88 -10.77 -45.52
C GLU A 226 17.52 -10.55 -46.21
N ARG A 227 16.43 -10.39 -45.44
CA ARG A 227 15.07 -10.16 -45.96
C ARG A 227 14.78 -8.71 -46.37
N GLN A 228 15.76 -7.81 -46.25
CA GLN A 228 15.64 -6.38 -46.54
C GLN A 228 16.57 -5.91 -47.69
N ASN A 229 17.29 -6.83 -48.34
CA ASN A 229 18.09 -6.61 -49.56
C ASN A 229 17.52 -7.37 -50.76
#